data_AF-A0A535LKV1-F1
#
_entry.id   AF-A0A535LKV1-F1
#
_cell.length_a   1.000
_cell.length_b   1.000
_cell.length_c   1.000
_cell.angle_alpha   90.00
_cell.angle_beta   90.00
_cell.angle_gamma   90.00
#
_symmetry.space_group_name_H-M   'P 1'
#
loop_
_entity.id
_entity.type
_entity.pdbx_description
1 polymer ?
#
loop_
_entity_poly.entity_id
_entity_poly.type
_entity_poly.pdbx_seq_one_letter_code
_entity_poly.pdbx_strand_id
1 'polypeptide(L)' 'MELIVFIGLQGSGKSTFYHTYFAATHDHISKDLLGNNKNPNRRQLQLIESALQAKHSVVVDNTNPTFEVRK' A
#
# COMPACT_ATOMS: atom_id res chain seq x y z
N MET A 1 13.46 4.93 9.13
CA MET A 1 12.69 4.90 7.87
C MET A 1 12.43 3.46 7.55
N GLU A 2 11.17 3.12 7.30
CA GLU A 2 10.71 1.75 7.13
C GLU A 2 9.86 1.64 5.87
N LEU A 3 9.99 0.53 5.15
CA LEU A 3 9.10 0.12 4.07
C LEU A 3 8.47 -1.21 4.48
N ILE A 4 7.20 -1.15 4.87
CA ILE A 4 6.44 -2.31 5.34
C ILE A 4 5.50 -2.71 4.21
N VAL A 5 5.49 -3.99 3.85
CA VAL A 5 4.56 -4.53 2.85
C VAL A 5 3.60 -5.48 3.54
N PHE A 6 2.31 -5.18 3.46
CA PHE A 6 1.31 -6.10 3.97
C PHE A 6 1.02 -7.21 2.96
N ILE A 7 1.02 -8.44 3.44
CA ILE A 7 0.71 -9.64 2.68
C ILE A 7 -0.38 -10.41 3.45
N GLY A 8 -1.44 -10.78 2.74
CA GLY A 8 -2.54 -11.54 3.32
C GLY A 8 -3.81 -11.45 2.48
N LEU A 9 -4.73 -12.39 2.69
CA LEU A 9 -6.00 -12.44 1.98
C LEU A 9 -6.82 -11.16 2.15
N GLN A 10 -7.66 -10.82 1.18
CA GLN A 10 -8.65 -9.75 1.36
C GLN A 10 -9.54 -10.06 2.58
N GLY A 11 -9.89 -9.04 3.36
CA GLY A 11 -10.64 -9.22 4.61
C GLY A 11 -9.84 -9.76 5.80
N SER A 12 -8.53 -10.03 5.67
CA SER A 12 -7.69 -10.53 6.77
C SER A 12 -7.33 -9.50 7.86
N GLY A 13 -7.99 -8.33 7.87
CA GLY A 13 -7.75 -7.29 8.89
C GLY A 13 -6.55 -6.36 8.66
N LYS A 14 -5.89 -6.40 7.50
CA LYS A 14 -4.74 -5.55 7.16
C LYS A 14 -4.99 -4.05 7.40
N SER A 15 -6.12 -3.52 6.91
CA SER A 15 -6.44 -2.10 7.07
C SER A 15 -6.67 -1.73 8.54
N THR A 16 -7.34 -2.59 9.31
CA THR A 16 -7.48 -2.42 10.77
C THR A 16 -6.11 -2.40 11.46
N PHE A 17 -5.22 -3.30 11.06
CA PHE A 17 -3.86 -3.36 11.57
C PHE A 17 -3.05 -2.09 11.23
N TYR A 18 -3.16 -1.57 10.00
CA TYR A 18 -2.58 -0.27 9.64
C TYR A 18 -3.07 0.85 10.56
N HIS A 19 -4.39 1.00 10.73
CA HIS A 19 -4.96 2.07 11.54
C HIS A 19 -4.57 1.98 13.01
N THR A 20 -4.43 0.76 13.53
CA THR A 20 -4.11 0.53 14.95
C THR A 20 -2.65 0.86 15.27
N TYR A 21 -1.71 0.56 14.36
CA TYR A 21 -0.28 0.59 14.68
C TYR A 21 0.54 1.61 13.88
N PHE A 22 0.07 2.02 12.70
CA PHE A 22 0.90 2.73 11.72
C PHE A 22 0.32 4.06 11.24
N ALA A 23 -0.98 4.33 11.46
CA ALA A 23 -1.61 5.58 10.99
C ALA A 23 -0.96 6.86 11.53
N ALA A 24 -0.32 6.82 12.70
CA ALA A 24 0.36 7.97 13.28
C ALA A 24 1.80 8.16 12.77
N THR A 25 2.40 7.16 12.14
CA THR A 25 3.86 7.11 11.88
C THR A 25 4.24 6.77 10.45
N HIS A 26 3.32 6.20 9.67
CA HIS A 26 3.58 5.75 8.31
C HIS A 26 2.53 6.25 7.34
N ASP A 27 2.99 6.67 6.17
CA ASP A 27 2.12 6.95 5.04
C ASP A 27 1.51 5.63 4.50
N HIS A 28 0.21 5.64 4.21
CA HIS A 28 -0.48 4.49 3.63
C HIS A 28 -0.48 4.56 2.11
N ILE A 29 0.08 3.54 1.46
CA ILE A 29 0.05 3.40 0.01
C ILE A 29 -0.72 2.11 -0.34
N SER A 30 -1.99 2.25 -0.69
CA SER A 30 -2.85 1.15 -1.13
C SER A 30 -3.35 1.37 -2.56
N LYS A 31 -3.44 0.28 -3.33
CA LYS A 31 -4.02 0.33 -4.70
C LYS A 31 -5.50 0.69 -4.69
N ASP A 32 -6.22 0.38 -3.60
CA ASP A 32 -7.64 0.73 -3.46
C ASP A 32 -7.84 2.25 -3.38
N LEU A 33 -6.81 2.99 -2.95
CA LEU A 33 -6.83 4.45 -2.84
C LEU A 33 -6.42 5.13 -4.16
N LEU A 34 -6.03 4.39 -5.20
CA LEU A 34 -5.57 4.94 -6.47
C LEU A 34 -6.70 5.23 -7.47
N GLY A 35 -7.94 4.83 -7.16
CA GLY A 35 -9.12 5.07 -8.00
C GLY A 35 -8.97 4.50 -9.42
N ASN A 36 -9.49 5.22 -10.42
CA ASN A 36 -9.49 4.82 -11.85
C ASN A 36 -8.14 5.07 -12.56
N ASN A 37 -7.01 4.90 -11.87
CA ASN A 37 -5.70 5.10 -12.49
C ASN A 37 -5.47 4.08 -13.62
N LYS A 38 -5.05 4.56 -14.81
CA LYS A 38 -4.79 3.70 -15.98
C LYS A 38 -3.64 2.71 -15.76
N ASN A 39 -2.72 3.00 -14.84
CA ASN A 39 -1.61 2.12 -14.49
C ASN A 39 -1.32 2.20 -12.97
N PRO A 40 -2.11 1.48 -12.15
CA PRO A 40 -2.02 1.57 -10.69
C PRO A 40 -0.67 1.07 -10.16
N ASN A 41 -0.03 0.09 -10.81
CA ASN A 41 1.30 -0.40 -10.42
C ASN A 41 2.37 0.70 -10.58
N ARG A 42 2.39 1.39 -11.73
CA ARG A 42 3.32 2.50 -11.94
C ARG A 42 3.07 3.63 -10.95
N ARG A 43 1.80 3.96 -10.69
CA ARG A 43 1.46 5.01 -9.72
C ARG A 43 1.88 4.65 -8.30
N GLN A 44 1.69 3.40 -7.88
CA GLN A 44 2.11 2.93 -6.57
C GLN A 44 3.63 3.05 -6.39
N LEU A 45 4.41 2.60 -7.38
CA LEU A 45 5.87 2.76 -7.36
C LEU A 45 6.30 4.22 -7.23
N GLN A 46 5.70 5.12 -8.01
CA GLN A 46 5.99 6.56 -7.93
C GLN A 46 5.71 7.15 -6.54
N LEU A 47 4.62 6.71 -5.88
CA LEU A 47 4.27 7.17 -4.53
C LEU A 47 5.28 6.64 -3.51
N ILE A 48 5.69 5.37 -3.62
CA ILE A 48 6.71 4.77 -2.76
C ILE A 48 8.03 5.52 -2.91
N GLU A 49 8.49 5.72 -4.15
CA GLU A 49 9.73 6.45 -4.43
C GLU A 49 9.70 7.87 -3.85
N SER A 50 8.60 8.60 -4.06
CA SER A 50 8.44 9.97 -3.56
C SER A 50 8.48 10.03 -2.03
N ALA A 51 7.80 9.11 -1.35
CA ALA A 51 7.78 9.06 0.11
C ALA A 51 9.16 8.71 0.70
N LEU A 52 9.86 7.75 0.10
CA LEU A 52 11.21 7.38 0.53
C LEU A 52 12.22 8.51 0.29
N GLN A 53 12.11 9.24 -0.83
CA GLN A 53 12.92 10.44 -1.09
C GLN A 53 12.65 11.54 -0.06
N ALA A 54 11.40 11.69 0.38
CA ALA A 54 11.01 12.58 1.48
C ALA A 54 11.40 12.06 2.88
N LYS A 55 12.03 10.88 2.97
CA LYS A 55 12.42 10.18 4.20
C LYS A 55 11.24 9.79 5.11
N HIS A 56 10.06 9.61 4.53
CA HIS A 56 8.89 9.11 5.24
C HIS A 56 8.91 7.58 5.32
N SER A 57 8.45 7.02 6.45
CA SER A 57 8.16 5.60 6.53
C SER A 57 6.81 5.29 5.87
N VAL A 58 6.69 4.14 5.22
CA VAL A 58 5.52 3.78 4.40
C VAL A 58 5.05 2.36 4.67
N VAL A 59 3.73 2.18 4.66
CA VAL A 59 3.07 0.87 4.59
C VAL A 59 2.42 0.73 3.22
N VAL A 60 2.78 -0.34 2.51
CA VAL A 60 2.21 -0.71 1.22
C VAL A 60 1.21 -1.84 1.41
N ASP A 61 -0.07 -1.57 1.17
CA ASP A 61 -1.13 -2.58 1.17
C ASP A 61 -1.48 -2.99 -0.26
N ASN A 62 -1.12 -4.22 -0.60
CA ASN A 62 -1.45 -4.80 -1.90
C ASN A 62 -2.76 -5.54 -1.80
N THR A 63 -3.84 -4.84 -2.11
CA THR A 63 -5.08 -5.48 -2.50
C THR A 63 -4.91 -6.04 -3.91
N ASN A 64 -4.89 -7.37 -4.05
CA ASN A 64 -4.93 -8.07 -5.34
C ASN A 64 -6.39 -8.51 -5.60
N PRO A 65 -7.21 -7.66 -6.25
CA PRO A 65 -8.64 -7.90 -6.37
C PRO A 65 -9.03 -8.98 -7.37
N THR A 66 -8.16 -9.37 -8.31
CA THR A 66 -8.53 -10.30 -9.39
C THR A 66 -7.67 -11.56 -9.42
N PHE A 67 -8.26 -12.64 -9.92
CA PHE A 67 -7.59 -13.94 -10.10
C PHE A 67 -6.43 -13.87 -11.10
N GLU A 68 -6.56 -13.05 -12.14
CA GLU A 68 -5.53 -12.86 -13.17
C GLU A 68 -4.22 -12.26 -12.64
N VAL A 69 -4.28 -11.46 -11.56
CA VAL A 69 -3.08 -10.85 -10.95
C VAL A 69 -2.38 -11.83 -9.99
N ARG A 70 -3.00 -12.98 -9.68
CA ARG A 70 -2.45 -14.01 -8.77
C ARG A 70 -1.68 -15.12 -9.50
N LYS A 71 -1.73 -15.18 -10.83
CA LYS A 71 -0.93 -16.08 -11.67
C LYS A 71 0.39 -15.43 -12.04
#